data_AF-A0A497BC09-F1
#
_entry.id   AF-A0A497BC09-F1
#
_cell.length_a   1.000
_cell.length_b   1.000
_cell.length_c   1.000
_cell.angle_alpha   90.00
_cell.angle_beta   90.00
_cell.angle_gamma   90.00
#
_symmetry.space_group_name_H-M   'P 1'
#
loop_
_entity.id
_entity.type
_entity.pdbx_description
1 polymer ?
#
loop_
_entity_poly.entity_id
_entity_poly.type
_entity_poly.pdbx_seq_one_letter_code
_entity_poly.pdbx_strand_id
1 'polypeptide(L)'
;MSQFEKPLLLKAKDKTAITFFVLNLLFGIWICLATSQNPVNADIQTLWLVSLTCSFLALNWFARKEDLAFASLAIVPIALRTVLTSKIFTSWTMIFENLKLLLWILGVWIIVAFAEETFRASMTTFAETIVKNIKNKIVKQYKTFFVDGLAVGSWLIFHFVQRSFDWLYFLWLVVAGVTLQIILRKGGLGASTLAHLVINLTA
;
A
#
# COMPACT_ATOMS: atom_id res chain seq x y z
N MET A 1 -18.09 -9.87 -36.04
CA MET A 1 -17.27 -10.58 -35.03
C MET A 1 -17.07 -9.66 -33.85
N SER A 2 -17.80 -9.87 -32.75
CA SER A 2 -17.56 -9.17 -31.50
C SER A 2 -16.19 -9.59 -30.97
N GLN A 3 -15.27 -8.64 -30.80
CA GLN A 3 -14.07 -8.88 -30.01
C GLN A 3 -14.54 -9.23 -28.60
N PHE A 4 -14.53 -10.52 -28.25
CA PHE A 4 -14.67 -10.92 -26.85
C PHE A 4 -13.50 -10.29 -26.10
N GLU A 5 -13.76 -9.22 -25.36
CA GLU A 5 -12.78 -8.61 -24.50
C GLU A 5 -12.25 -9.69 -23.56
N LYS A 6 -10.96 -10.02 -23.68
CA LYS A 6 -10.32 -10.98 -22.78
C LYS A 6 -10.60 -10.56 -21.34
N PRO A 7 -11.05 -11.48 -20.46
CA PRO A 7 -11.35 -11.17 -19.07
C PRO A 7 -10.14 -10.48 -18.41
N LEU A 8 -10.41 -9.51 -17.55
CA LEU A 8 -9.41 -8.59 -16.99
C LEU A 8 -8.22 -9.33 -16.33
N LEU A 9 -8.49 -10.49 -15.71
CA LEU A 9 -7.49 -11.38 -15.12
C LEU A 9 -6.45 -11.90 -16.13
N LEU A 10 -6.85 -12.17 -17.39
CA LEU A 10 -5.93 -12.59 -18.46
C LEU A 10 -5.07 -11.43 -19.00
N LYS A 11 -5.36 -10.18 -18.57
CA LYS A 11 -4.58 -8.99 -18.91
C LYS A 11 -3.66 -8.55 -17.77
N ALA A 12 -3.63 -9.27 -16.65
CA ALA A 12 -2.77 -8.93 -15.53
C ALA A 12 -1.29 -9.04 -15.94
N LYS A 13 -0.54 -7.95 -15.77
CA LYS A 13 0.87 -7.81 -16.17
C LYS A 13 1.77 -7.54 -14.98
N ASP A 14 1.24 -6.97 -13.90
CA ASP A 14 1.97 -6.69 -12.66
C ASP A 14 2.20 -7.98 -11.87
N LYS A 15 3.27 -8.70 -12.17
CA LYS A 15 3.56 -9.99 -11.52
C LYS A 15 3.82 -9.79 -10.04
N THR A 16 4.47 -8.70 -9.68
CA THR A 16 4.78 -8.35 -8.29
C THR A 16 3.51 -8.12 -7.47
N ALA A 17 2.53 -7.38 -7.99
CA ALA A 17 1.23 -7.20 -7.34
C ALA A 17 0.47 -8.52 -7.19
N ILE A 18 0.51 -9.40 -8.21
CA ILE A 18 -0.10 -10.74 -8.14
C ILE A 18 0.56 -11.57 -7.05
N THR A 19 1.89 -11.55 -6.96
CA THR A 19 2.63 -12.23 -5.89
C THR A 19 2.21 -11.72 -4.51
N PHE A 20 2.16 -10.40 -4.30
CA PHE A 20 1.69 -9.85 -3.03
C PHE A 20 0.23 -10.17 -2.73
N PHE A 21 -0.65 -10.20 -3.73
CA PHE A 21 -2.03 -10.63 -3.56
C PHE A 21 -2.13 -12.08 -3.05
N VAL A 22 -1.38 -13.01 -3.67
CA VAL A 22 -1.35 -14.42 -3.25
C VAL A 22 -0.74 -14.56 -1.86
N LEU A 23 0.37 -13.88 -1.57
CA LEU A 23 0.98 -13.91 -0.24
C LEU A 23 0.04 -13.32 0.82
N ASN A 24 -0.64 -12.21 0.52
CA ASN A 24 -1.64 -11.63 1.40
C ASN A 24 -2.81 -12.59 1.69
N LEU A 25 -3.25 -13.40 0.72
CA LEU A 25 -4.24 -14.46 0.97
C LEU A 25 -3.70 -15.53 1.92
N LEU A 26 -2.50 -16.05 1.65
CA LEU A 26 -1.89 -17.12 2.44
C LEU A 26 -1.58 -16.68 3.87
N PHE A 27 -0.92 -15.53 4.04
CA PHE A 27 -0.63 -14.96 5.35
C PHE A 27 -1.89 -14.50 6.07
N GLY A 28 -2.87 -13.92 5.36
CA GLY A 28 -4.14 -13.51 5.94
C GLY A 28 -4.88 -14.68 6.59
N ILE A 29 -5.05 -15.78 5.86
CA ILE A 29 -5.67 -17.00 6.40
C ILE A 29 -4.87 -17.53 7.59
N TRP A 30 -3.56 -17.70 7.43
CA TRP A 30 -2.72 -18.29 8.46
C TRP A 30 -2.73 -17.46 9.75
N ILE A 31 -2.51 -16.15 9.65
CA ILE A 31 -2.37 -15.29 10.83
C ILE A 31 -3.73 -15.06 11.50
N CYS A 32 -4.84 -14.91 10.77
CA CYS A 32 -6.18 -14.80 11.37
C CYS A 32 -6.54 -16.05 12.18
N LEU A 33 -6.21 -17.25 11.67
CA LEU A 33 -6.42 -18.51 12.41
C LEU A 33 -5.52 -18.59 13.64
N ALA A 34 -4.23 -18.27 13.49
CA ALA A 34 -3.23 -18.33 14.56
C ALA A 34 -3.48 -17.31 15.68
N THR A 35 -4.18 -16.21 15.39
CA THR A 35 -4.46 -15.13 16.34
C THR A 35 -5.92 -15.09 16.79
N SER A 36 -6.73 -16.10 16.50
CA SER A 36 -8.18 -16.13 16.76
C SER A 36 -8.63 -15.64 18.15
N GLN A 37 -7.79 -15.82 19.18
CA GLN A 37 -8.06 -15.44 20.57
C GLN A 37 -7.31 -14.17 21.04
N ASN A 38 -6.56 -13.49 20.16
CA ASN A 38 -5.74 -12.32 20.47
C ASN A 38 -6.43 -11.03 19.99
N PRO A 39 -6.39 -9.91 20.75
CA PRO A 39 -6.91 -8.62 20.31
C PRO A 39 -6.40 -8.14 18.94
N VAL A 40 -5.15 -8.44 18.57
CA VAL A 40 -4.53 -8.06 17.29
C VAL A 40 -5.25 -8.67 16.07
N ASN A 41 -6.02 -9.74 16.28
CA ASN A 41 -6.76 -10.42 15.20
C ASN A 41 -7.78 -9.50 14.52
N ALA A 42 -8.46 -8.63 15.28
CA ALA A 42 -9.45 -7.71 14.71
C ALA A 42 -8.80 -6.74 13.69
N ASP A 43 -7.60 -6.24 14.01
CA ASP A 43 -6.85 -5.33 13.13
C ASP A 43 -6.39 -6.07 11.86
N ILE A 44 -5.86 -7.28 12.02
CA ILE A 44 -5.38 -8.11 10.89
C ILE A 44 -6.54 -8.48 9.97
N GLN A 45 -7.67 -8.92 10.52
CA GLN A 45 -8.87 -9.22 9.72
C GLN A 45 -9.37 -7.98 8.98
N THR A 46 -9.39 -6.83 9.65
CA THR A 46 -9.83 -5.57 9.03
C THR A 46 -8.93 -5.21 7.84
N LEU A 47 -7.60 -5.21 8.03
CA LEU A 47 -6.66 -4.93 6.94
C LEU A 47 -6.75 -5.97 5.83
N TRP A 48 -6.90 -7.25 6.16
CA TRP A 48 -7.06 -8.30 5.17
C TRP A 48 -8.34 -8.11 4.35
N LEU A 49 -9.49 -7.84 4.98
CA LEU A 49 -10.75 -7.57 4.28
C LEU A 49 -10.70 -6.29 3.43
N VAL A 50 -10.05 -5.23 3.93
CA VAL A 50 -9.78 -4.01 3.16
C VAL A 50 -8.96 -4.34 1.92
N SER A 51 -7.91 -5.15 2.05
CA SER A 51 -7.05 -5.54 0.92
C SER A 51 -7.83 -6.31 -0.16
N LEU A 52 -8.73 -7.21 0.22
CA LEU A 52 -9.54 -7.97 -0.72
C LEU A 52 -10.52 -7.06 -1.45
N THR A 53 -11.25 -6.24 -0.70
CA THR A 53 -12.24 -5.30 -1.24
C THR A 53 -11.58 -4.29 -2.19
N CYS A 54 -10.46 -3.70 -1.76
CA CYS A 54 -9.74 -2.72 -2.56
C CYS A 54 -9.03 -3.36 -3.75
N SER A 55 -8.61 -4.63 -3.69
CA SER A 55 -8.07 -5.33 -4.86
C SER A 55 -9.07 -5.41 -6.01
N PHE A 56 -10.36 -5.63 -5.71
CA PHE A 56 -11.41 -5.62 -6.73
C PHE A 56 -11.64 -4.22 -7.32
N LEU A 57 -11.54 -3.16 -6.51
CA LEU A 57 -11.67 -1.78 -6.97
C LEU A 57 -10.42 -1.27 -7.71
N ALA A 58 -9.28 -1.93 -7.51
CA ALA A 58 -8.00 -1.61 -8.13
C ALA A 58 -7.60 -2.57 -9.26
N LEU A 59 -8.52 -3.37 -9.82
CA LEU A 59 -8.20 -4.36 -10.86
C LEU A 59 -7.49 -3.78 -12.09
N ASN A 60 -7.77 -2.53 -12.45
CA ASN A 60 -7.09 -1.81 -13.53
C ASN A 60 -5.57 -1.69 -13.31
N TRP A 61 -5.11 -1.67 -12.05
CA TRP A 61 -3.69 -1.56 -11.71
C TRP A 61 -2.94 -2.86 -11.95
N PHE A 62 -3.56 -4.02 -11.74
CA PHE A 62 -2.96 -5.31 -12.05
C PHE A 62 -2.65 -5.48 -13.55
N ALA A 63 -3.37 -4.78 -14.43
CA ALA A 63 -3.15 -4.82 -15.88
C ALA A 63 -1.97 -3.96 -16.35
N ARG A 64 -1.38 -3.13 -15.48
CA ARG A 64 -0.19 -2.33 -15.77
C ARG A 64 1.05 -3.19 -15.55
N LYS A 65 2.09 -2.99 -16.36
CA LYS A 65 3.38 -3.64 -16.10
C LYS A 65 4.09 -2.87 -14.98
N GLU A 66 4.68 -3.58 -14.03
CA GLU A 66 5.48 -2.98 -12.98
C GLU A 66 6.82 -2.45 -13.48
N ASP A 67 7.30 -1.40 -12.82
CA ASP A 67 8.68 -0.94 -12.88
C ASP A 67 9.22 -0.81 -11.45
N LEU A 68 9.97 -1.85 -11.05
CA LEU A 68 10.50 -1.99 -9.70
C LEU A 68 11.61 -0.98 -9.39
N ALA A 69 12.19 -0.31 -10.39
CA ALA A 69 13.20 0.71 -10.14
C ALA A 69 12.64 1.85 -9.28
N PHE A 70 11.35 2.16 -9.42
CA PHE A 70 10.68 3.17 -8.58
C PHE A 70 10.59 2.76 -7.10
N ALA A 71 10.63 1.46 -6.77
CA ALA A 71 10.62 1.03 -5.38
C ALA A 71 11.83 1.53 -4.59
N SER A 72 12.94 1.85 -5.26
CA SER A 72 14.12 2.47 -4.65
C SER A 72 13.83 3.82 -3.97
N LEU A 73 12.78 4.53 -4.39
CA LEU A 73 12.34 5.78 -3.75
C LEU A 73 11.86 5.58 -2.31
N ALA A 74 11.63 4.33 -1.87
CA ALA A 74 11.40 3.98 -0.47
C ALA A 74 12.49 4.53 0.47
N ILE A 75 13.72 4.75 -0.03
CA ILE A 75 14.80 5.34 0.76
C ILE A 75 14.44 6.73 1.32
N VAL A 76 13.58 7.49 0.63
CA VAL A 76 13.19 8.85 1.05
C VAL A 76 12.43 8.82 2.38
N PRO A 77 11.28 8.13 2.52
CA PRO A 77 10.60 8.04 3.81
C PRO A 77 11.42 7.28 4.87
N ILE A 78 12.28 6.33 4.50
CA ILE A 78 13.16 5.63 5.45
C ILE A 78 14.20 6.60 6.06
N ALA A 79 14.87 7.39 5.22
CA ALA A 79 15.84 8.39 5.65
C ALA A 79 15.18 9.48 6.50
N LEU A 80 13.99 9.95 6.09
CA LEU A 80 13.24 10.91 6.90
C LEU A 80 12.86 10.33 8.25
N ARG A 81 12.34 9.09 8.30
CA ARG A 81 12.01 8.41 9.56
C ARG A 81 13.21 8.38 10.47
N THR A 82 14.33 7.92 9.94
CA THR A 82 15.63 7.84 10.63
C THR A 82 16.01 9.15 11.31
N VAL A 83 15.91 10.27 10.60
CA VAL A 83 16.20 11.60 11.16
C VAL A 83 15.20 11.98 12.25
N LEU A 84 13.92 11.65 12.09
CA LEU A 84 12.85 12.03 13.01
C LEU A 84 12.75 11.16 14.27
N THR A 85 13.12 9.88 14.23
CA THR A 85 12.96 8.95 15.38
C THR A 85 14.24 8.63 16.15
N SER A 86 15.43 9.06 15.70
CA SER A 86 16.75 8.92 16.38
C SER A 86 17.18 7.50 16.84
N LYS A 87 16.34 6.49 16.66
CA LYS A 87 16.60 5.09 17.01
C LYS A 87 16.70 4.26 15.74
N ILE A 88 17.88 4.28 15.12
CA ILE A 88 18.16 3.33 14.05
C ILE A 88 18.75 2.06 14.70
N PHE A 89 18.24 0.89 14.32
CA PHE A 89 18.86 -0.42 14.57
C PHE A 89 18.88 -0.98 16.01
N THR A 90 17.76 -0.97 16.74
CA THR A 90 17.73 -1.69 18.04
C THR A 90 17.45 -3.19 17.97
N SER A 91 17.13 -3.80 16.81
CA SER A 91 16.63 -5.19 16.84
C SER A 91 16.79 -6.03 15.56
N TRP A 92 17.87 -5.87 14.79
CA TRP A 92 18.15 -6.82 13.70
C TRP A 92 18.62 -8.19 14.21
N THR A 93 19.17 -8.24 15.42
CA THR A 93 19.76 -9.45 16.01
C THR A 93 18.73 -10.51 16.41
N MET A 94 17.46 -10.18 16.64
CA MET A 94 16.43 -11.17 17.01
C MET A 94 15.69 -11.81 15.82
N ILE A 95 15.85 -11.29 14.60
CA ILE A 95 15.07 -11.72 13.43
C ILE A 95 15.60 -13.04 12.86
N PHE A 96 16.90 -13.31 13.00
CA PHE A 96 17.55 -14.51 12.45
C PHE A 96 17.50 -15.73 13.35
N GLU A 97 17.07 -15.59 14.61
CA GLU A 97 17.05 -16.69 15.58
C GLU A 97 15.75 -17.51 15.52
N ASN A 98 14.69 -16.99 14.88
CA ASN A 98 13.38 -17.64 14.86
C ASN A 98 12.64 -17.45 13.53
N LEU A 99 12.73 -18.46 12.64
CA LEU A 99 12.05 -18.47 11.34
C LEU A 99 10.54 -18.24 11.46
N LYS A 100 9.88 -18.77 12.51
CA LYS A 100 8.44 -18.57 12.72
C LYS A 100 8.12 -17.11 13.03
N LEU A 101 8.93 -16.46 13.86
CA LEU A 101 8.79 -15.03 14.16
C LEU A 101 9.03 -14.18 12.92
N LEU A 102 10.08 -14.47 12.15
CA LEU A 102 10.36 -13.79 10.89
C LEU A 102 9.19 -13.90 9.90
N LEU A 103 8.67 -15.11 9.67
CA LEU A 103 7.52 -15.33 8.79
C LEU A 103 6.26 -14.62 9.28
N TRP A 104 6.07 -14.54 10.59
CA TRP A 104 4.95 -13.81 11.18
C TRP A 104 5.07 -12.30 10.92
N ILE A 105 6.24 -11.71 11.21
CA ILE A 105 6.52 -10.28 10.96
C ILE A 105 6.35 -9.94 9.48
N LEU A 106 6.96 -10.73 8.59
CA LEU A 106 6.82 -10.55 7.14
C LEU A 106 5.37 -10.66 6.69
N GLY A 107 4.62 -11.64 7.21
CA GLY A 107 3.23 -11.85 6.87
C GLY A 107 2.34 -10.68 7.28
N VAL A 108 2.49 -10.17 8.50
CA VAL A 108 1.75 -8.98 8.97
C VAL A 108 2.05 -7.79 8.06
N TRP A 109 3.33 -7.52 7.77
CA TRP A 109 3.68 -6.35 6.98
C TRP A 109 3.31 -6.48 5.50
N ILE A 110 3.25 -7.70 4.95
CA ILE A 110 2.67 -7.94 3.62
C ILE A 110 1.19 -7.58 3.62
N ILE A 111 0.42 -8.00 4.63
CA ILE A 111 -1.01 -7.68 4.74
C ILE A 111 -1.20 -6.16 4.84
N VAL A 112 -0.46 -5.49 5.72
CA VAL A 112 -0.52 -4.03 5.91
C VAL A 112 -0.18 -3.31 4.61
N ALA A 113 1.00 -3.57 4.04
CA ALA A 113 1.45 -2.89 2.83
C ALA A 113 0.47 -3.11 1.67
N PHE A 114 0.05 -4.36 1.45
CA PHE A 114 -0.86 -4.67 0.35
C PHE A 114 -2.26 -4.06 0.56
N ALA A 115 -2.80 -4.08 1.78
CA ALA A 115 -4.07 -3.43 2.11
C ALA A 115 -4.03 -1.92 1.82
N GLU A 116 -3.00 -1.24 2.29
CA GLU A 116 -2.89 0.21 2.17
C GLU A 116 -2.59 0.66 0.74
N GLU A 117 -1.77 -0.09 0.00
CA GLU A 117 -1.50 0.19 -1.41
C GLU A 117 -2.73 -0.03 -2.29
N THR A 118 -3.45 -1.13 -2.09
CA THR A 118 -4.68 -1.40 -2.85
C THR A 118 -5.77 -0.39 -2.51
N PHE A 119 -5.87 0.03 -1.24
CA PHE A 119 -6.72 1.15 -0.84
C PHE A 119 -6.36 2.43 -1.60
N ARG A 120 -5.08 2.81 -1.62
CA ARG A 120 -4.64 4.04 -2.30
C ARG A 120 -4.79 3.95 -3.83
N ALA A 121 -4.61 2.78 -4.42
CA ALA A 121 -4.92 2.51 -5.83
C ALA A 121 -6.42 2.64 -6.13
N SER A 122 -7.28 2.13 -5.25
CA SER A 122 -8.73 2.29 -5.35
C SER A 122 -9.15 3.74 -5.24
N MET A 123 -8.58 4.48 -4.28
CA MET A 123 -8.83 5.91 -4.11
C MET A 123 -8.31 6.75 -5.27
N THR A 124 -7.20 6.35 -5.89
CA THR A 124 -6.72 6.96 -7.13
C THR A 124 -7.74 6.74 -8.26
N THR A 125 -8.21 5.52 -8.49
CA THR A 125 -9.25 5.22 -9.52
C THR A 125 -10.55 5.99 -9.27
N PHE A 126 -11.00 6.04 -8.01
CA PHE A 126 -12.19 6.80 -7.61
C PHE A 126 -12.01 8.30 -7.83
N ALA A 127 -10.88 8.87 -7.39
CA ALA A 127 -10.57 10.28 -7.56
C ALA A 127 -10.46 10.66 -9.04
N GLU A 128 -9.90 9.80 -9.89
CA GLU A 128 -9.90 10.01 -11.34
C GLU A 128 -11.32 10.11 -11.91
N THR A 129 -12.23 9.28 -11.41
CA THR A 129 -13.65 9.29 -11.81
C THR A 129 -14.33 10.59 -11.39
N ILE A 130 -14.12 11.05 -10.15
CA ILE A 130 -14.64 12.35 -9.67
C ILE A 130 -14.10 13.49 -10.54
N VAL A 131 -12.78 13.58 -10.68
CA VAL A 131 -12.12 14.71 -11.36
C VAL A 131 -12.50 14.77 -12.84
N LYS A 132 -12.73 13.62 -13.50
CA LYS A 132 -13.20 13.56 -14.89
C LYS A 132 -14.57 14.23 -15.07
N ASN A 133 -15.45 14.15 -14.07
CA ASN A 133 -16.80 14.69 -14.12
C ASN A 133 -16.87 16.19 -13.75
N ILE A 134 -15.79 16.77 -13.22
CA ILE A 134 -15.74 18.19 -12.88
C ILE A 134 -15.50 19.03 -14.15
N LYS A 135 -16.37 20.02 -14.40
CA LYS A 135 -16.27 20.92 -15.57
C LYS A 135 -15.23 22.03 -15.41
N ASN A 136 -14.73 22.29 -14.20
CA ASN A 136 -13.80 23.37 -13.89
C ASN A 136 -12.45 23.19 -14.62
N LYS A 137 -12.02 24.23 -15.37
CA LYS A 137 -10.77 24.23 -16.16
C LYS A 137 -9.52 24.08 -15.30
N ILE A 138 -9.49 24.70 -14.11
CA ILE A 138 -8.35 24.62 -13.17
C ILE A 138 -8.19 23.18 -12.67
N VAL A 139 -9.29 22.54 -12.28
CA VAL A 139 -9.28 21.15 -11.78
C VAL A 139 -8.79 20.20 -12.87
N LYS A 140 -9.17 20.42 -14.13
CA LYS A 140 -8.65 19.62 -15.26
C LYS A 140 -7.16 19.88 -15.53
N GLN A 141 -6.71 21.13 -15.44
CA GLN A 141 -5.30 21.50 -15.63
C GLN A 141 -4.38 20.86 -14.59
N TYR A 142 -4.83 20.82 -13.32
CA TYR A 142 -4.09 20.22 -12.21
C TYR A 142 -4.65 18.85 -11.79
N LYS A 143 -5.26 18.10 -12.73
CA LYS A 143 -5.94 16.82 -12.45
C LYS A 143 -5.12 15.92 -11.54
N THR A 144 -3.85 15.75 -11.89
CA THR A 144 -2.92 14.88 -11.17
C THR A 144 -2.75 15.27 -9.72
N PHE A 145 -2.60 16.56 -9.44
CA PHE A 145 -2.46 17.07 -8.07
C PHE A 145 -3.71 16.78 -7.23
N PHE A 146 -4.91 16.98 -7.79
CA PHE A 146 -6.16 16.68 -7.09
C PHE A 146 -6.37 15.18 -6.85
N VAL A 147 -6.04 14.35 -7.83
CA VAL A 147 -6.13 12.89 -7.71
C VAL A 147 -5.19 12.37 -6.62
N ASP A 148 -3.93 12.81 -6.66
CA ASP A 148 -2.92 12.42 -5.67
C ASP A 148 -3.28 12.95 -4.28
N GLY A 149 -3.75 14.20 -4.19
CA GLY A 149 -4.19 14.81 -2.95
C GLY A 149 -5.36 14.06 -2.30
N LEU A 150 -6.33 13.60 -3.09
CA LEU A 150 -7.44 12.79 -2.58
C LEU A 150 -6.97 11.42 -2.10
N ALA A 151 -6.15 10.71 -2.89
CA ALA A 151 -5.68 9.37 -2.54
C ALA A 151 -4.76 9.36 -1.31
N VAL A 152 -3.81 10.32 -1.24
CA VAL A 152 -2.93 10.48 -0.08
C VAL A 152 -3.71 11.02 1.12
N GLY A 153 -4.60 12.00 0.92
CA GLY A 153 -5.43 12.56 1.98
C GLY A 153 -6.33 11.53 2.65
N SER A 154 -6.99 10.66 1.88
CA SER A 154 -7.80 9.56 2.43
C SER A 154 -6.96 8.56 3.22
N TRP A 155 -5.75 8.28 2.76
CA TRP A 155 -4.82 7.39 3.45
C TRP A 155 -4.28 7.99 4.76
N LEU A 156 -4.01 9.30 4.78
CA LEU A 156 -3.65 10.02 6.02
C LEU A 156 -4.79 9.99 7.04
N ILE A 157 -6.03 10.23 6.62
CA ILE A 157 -7.20 10.17 7.50
C ILE A 157 -7.29 8.80 8.17
N PHE A 158 -7.12 7.72 7.39
CA PHE A 158 -7.14 6.35 7.91
C PHE A 158 -6.18 6.14 9.11
N HIS A 159 -4.97 6.70 9.06
CA HIS A 159 -4.01 6.60 10.16
C HIS A 159 -4.43 7.33 11.44
N PHE A 160 -5.07 8.49 11.34
CA PHE A 160 -5.50 9.28 12.49
C PHE A 160 -6.89 8.89 13.04
N VAL A 161 -7.62 8.03 12.33
CA VAL A 161 -8.78 7.34 12.91
C VAL A 161 -8.33 6.33 13.96
N GLN A 162 -7.19 5.67 13.75
CA GLN A 162 -6.67 4.64 14.65
C GLN A 162 -5.73 5.18 15.74
N ARG A 163 -5.13 6.35 15.52
CA ARG A 163 -4.07 6.89 16.37
C ARG A 163 -4.26 8.38 16.64
N SER A 164 -3.93 8.80 17.86
CA SER A 164 -3.85 10.23 18.19
C SER A 164 -2.86 10.96 17.30
N PHE A 165 -3.17 12.23 17.01
CA PHE A 165 -2.36 13.06 16.14
C PHE A 165 -0.98 13.36 16.74
N ASP A 166 0.06 13.21 15.93
CA ASP A 166 1.46 13.54 16.25
C ASP A 166 2.10 14.21 15.04
N TRP A 167 2.77 15.36 15.24
CA TRP A 167 3.29 16.18 14.15
C TRP A 167 4.43 15.53 13.39
N LEU A 168 5.33 14.82 14.08
CA LEU A 168 6.48 14.17 13.44
C LEU A 168 6.03 12.96 12.63
N TYR A 169 5.07 12.20 13.16
CA TYR A 169 4.41 11.12 12.46
C TYR A 169 3.63 11.64 11.26
N PHE A 170 2.84 12.71 11.42
CA PHE A 170 2.11 13.34 10.31
C PHE A 170 3.05 13.79 9.18
N LEU A 171 4.16 14.47 9.52
CA LEU A 171 5.14 14.91 8.53
C LEU A 171 5.74 13.72 7.78
N TRP A 172 6.13 12.67 8.50
CA TRP A 172 6.65 11.45 7.90
C TRP A 172 5.62 10.80 6.96
N LEU A 173 4.36 10.69 7.39
CA LEU A 173 3.28 10.14 6.57
C LEU A 173 3.02 10.96 5.32
N VAL A 174 3.02 12.29 5.40
CA VAL A 174 2.83 13.13 4.19
C VAL A 174 3.91 12.81 3.16
N VAL A 175 5.18 12.73 3.58
CA VAL A 175 6.28 12.41 2.68
C VAL A 175 6.21 10.97 2.17
N ALA A 176 5.91 10.00 3.04
CA ALA A 176 5.74 8.60 2.66
C ALA A 176 4.57 8.42 1.67
N GLY A 177 3.42 9.01 1.96
CA GLY A 177 2.22 8.95 1.13
C GLY A 177 2.44 9.58 -0.25
N VAL A 178 3.07 10.75 -0.33
CA VAL A 178 3.42 11.38 -1.63
C VAL A 178 4.43 10.52 -2.40
N THR A 179 5.46 10.01 -1.71
CA THR A 179 6.48 9.15 -2.34
C THR A 179 5.84 7.88 -2.91
N LEU A 180 5.08 7.16 -2.10
CA LEU A 180 4.40 5.94 -2.54
C LEU A 180 3.35 6.24 -3.62
N GLN A 181 2.68 7.39 -3.61
CA GLN A 181 1.77 7.77 -4.70
C GLN A 181 2.51 8.01 -6.02
N ILE A 182 3.75 8.53 -5.98
CA ILE A 182 4.61 8.62 -7.17
C ILE A 182 4.98 7.21 -7.65
N ILE A 183 5.39 6.32 -6.75
CA ILE A 183 5.76 4.94 -7.07
C ILE A 183 4.55 4.20 -7.66
N LEU A 184 3.37 4.28 -7.04
CA LEU A 184 2.15 3.67 -7.55
C LEU A 184 1.87 4.11 -8.99
N ARG A 185 1.87 5.42 -9.26
CA ARG A 185 1.56 5.94 -10.60
C ARG A 185 2.58 5.59 -11.66
N LYS A 186 3.87 5.60 -11.33
CA LYS A 186 4.96 5.41 -12.29
C LYS A 186 5.44 3.96 -12.37
N GLY A 187 5.66 3.34 -11.22
CA GLY A 187 6.11 1.96 -11.04
C GLY A 187 5.02 0.91 -10.96
N GLY A 188 3.76 1.28 -10.74
CA GLY A 188 2.65 0.33 -10.63
C GLY A 188 2.39 -0.13 -9.19
N LEU A 189 1.36 -0.97 -9.03
CA LEU A 189 0.89 -1.42 -7.73
C LEU A 189 1.94 -2.27 -7.03
N GLY A 190 2.55 -3.22 -7.74
CA GLY A 190 3.56 -4.12 -7.18
C GLY A 190 4.81 -3.38 -6.68
N ALA A 191 5.29 -2.40 -7.44
CA ALA A 191 6.43 -1.57 -7.03
C ALA A 191 6.11 -0.75 -5.77
N SER A 192 4.88 -0.22 -5.69
CA SER A 192 4.43 0.55 -4.53
C SER A 192 4.27 -0.33 -3.29
N THR A 193 3.72 -1.54 -3.44
CA THR A 193 3.59 -2.51 -2.34
C THR A 193 4.95 -2.97 -1.84
N LEU A 194 5.89 -3.24 -2.74
CA LEU A 194 7.25 -3.59 -2.37
C LEU A 194 7.92 -2.45 -1.59
N ALA A 195 7.81 -1.22 -2.09
CA ALA A 195 8.36 -0.04 -1.42
C ALA A 195 7.77 0.11 -0.01
N HIS A 196 6.45 -0.01 0.14
CA HIS A 196 5.78 0.10 1.42
C HIS A 196 6.19 -1.01 2.39
N LEU A 197 6.28 -2.26 1.93
CA LEU A 197 6.79 -3.36 2.74
C LEU A 197 8.21 -3.08 3.25
N VAL A 198 9.10 -2.60 2.37
CA VAL A 198 10.48 -2.26 2.75
C VAL A 198 10.51 -1.12 3.77
N ILE A 199 9.69 -0.07 3.59
CA ILE A 199 9.54 1.00 4.57
C ILE A 199 9.14 0.42 5.92
N ASN A 200 8.10 -0.41 5.97
CA ASN A 200 7.60 -0.99 7.21
C ASN A 200 8.59 -1.92 7.91
N LEU A 201 9.39 -2.67 7.16
CA LEU A 201 10.43 -3.55 7.73
C LEU A 201 11.66 -2.79 8.24
N THR A 202 11.82 -1.52 7.87
CA THR A 202 13.01 -0.72 8.21
C THR A 202 12.72 0.49 9.10
N ALA A 203 11.44 0.85 9.29
CA ALA A 203 10.97 2.03 10.03
C ALA A 203 10.68 1.80 11.52
#